data_AF-A0A924FGJ8-F1
#
_entry.id   AF-A0A924FGJ8-F1
#
_cell.length_a   1.000
_cell.length_b   1.000
_cell.length_c   1.000
_cell.angle_alpha   90.00
_cell.angle_beta   90.00
_cell.angle_gamma   90.00
#
_symmetry.space_group_name_H-M   'P 1'
#
loop_
_entity.id
_entity.type
_entity.pdbx_description
1 polymer ?
#
loop_
_entity_poly.entity_id
_entity_poly.type
_entity_poly.pdbx_seq_one_letter_code
_entity_poly.pdbx_strand_id
1 'polypeptide(L)'
;MFDTHQQIALTLVPGVGSILVRQLISYCGSAPDVFRSPLAKLLKVPGVGEVTARAILKADVQTEADRVMKRLESLNATVLFYTDKTYPARLKSLYDAPALLYSQGTANLNAPRTIGLVGTRQATDYGRRVTSEIVEALIPYNVSVISGLAYGIDIAAHRASLTHKLPTIGVMASGLDVIYPSVHHRTAQEMLVQGGLLTESVPGTKPDAHLFPARNRIIAGLSDVVVVVEAAAKGGALITAEYANNYHREVFAVPGQLNQTFSAGCNKIIRENKAQIYTSPKDLIETLNWDTPIDQPTRKNQAPPLPVDVTDEESQVLSLLRQVTSFHIDELSWQSQIPMGRLASLLLSLEFRGFVRSLPGKKYAVVFA
;
A
#
# COMPACT_ATOMS: atom_id res chain seq x y z
N MET A 1 18.08 -15.53 10.99
CA MET A 1 17.90 -16.93 10.51
C MET A 1 16.87 -17.68 11.34
N PHE A 2 17.04 -17.85 12.66
CA PHE A 2 16.06 -18.59 13.48
C PHE A 2 14.66 -17.96 13.50
N ASP A 3 14.57 -16.63 13.58
CA ASP A 3 13.27 -15.93 13.59
C ASP A 3 12.54 -16.07 12.24
N THR A 4 13.24 -15.84 11.12
CA THR A 4 12.71 -16.02 9.75
C THR A 4 12.17 -17.44 9.51
N HIS A 5 12.88 -18.46 10.01
CA HIS A 5 12.41 -19.84 9.93
C HIS A 5 11.05 -20.01 10.62
N GLN A 6 10.91 -19.50 11.86
CA GLN A 6 9.65 -19.59 12.60
C GLN A 6 8.54 -18.75 11.96
N GLN A 7 8.86 -17.60 11.36
CA GLN A 7 7.91 -16.78 10.62
C GLN A 7 7.34 -17.53 9.40
N ILE A 8 8.19 -18.21 8.63
CA ILE A 8 7.75 -19.07 7.52
C ILE A 8 6.90 -20.22 8.04
N ALA A 9 7.39 -20.95 9.05
CA ALA A 9 6.66 -22.06 9.66
C ALA A 9 5.24 -21.64 10.07
N LEU A 10 5.09 -20.47 10.68
CA LEU A 10 3.79 -19.99 11.14
C LEU A 10 2.79 -19.78 9.99
N THR A 11 3.26 -19.34 8.82
CA THR A 11 2.42 -19.18 7.61
C THR A 11 2.07 -20.49 6.91
N LEU A 12 2.80 -21.57 7.19
CA LEU A 12 2.57 -22.90 6.63
C LEU A 12 1.54 -23.70 7.45
N VAL A 13 1.17 -23.24 8.65
CA VAL A 13 0.21 -23.95 9.50
C VAL A 13 -1.19 -23.93 8.86
N PRO A 14 -1.83 -25.09 8.64
CA PRO A 14 -3.18 -25.14 8.08
C PRO A 14 -4.18 -24.34 8.93
N GLY A 15 -4.94 -23.47 8.26
CA GLY A 15 -5.92 -22.59 8.91
C GLY A 15 -5.34 -21.32 9.53
N VAL A 16 -4.03 -21.08 9.43
CA VAL A 16 -3.37 -19.85 9.89
C VAL A 16 -3.09 -18.92 8.72
N GLY A 17 -4.03 -18.02 8.43
CA GLY A 17 -3.85 -16.96 7.44
C GLY A 17 -3.15 -15.71 8.01
N SER A 18 -2.82 -14.74 7.15
CA SER A 18 -2.10 -13.51 7.50
C SER A 18 -2.71 -12.72 8.67
N ILE A 19 -4.04 -12.67 8.77
CA ILE A 19 -4.75 -12.01 9.88
C ILE A 19 -4.46 -12.72 11.20
N LEU A 20 -4.56 -14.06 11.20
CA LEU A 20 -4.33 -14.87 12.40
C LEU A 20 -2.86 -14.85 12.82
N VAL A 21 -1.92 -14.81 11.86
CA VAL A 21 -0.48 -14.62 12.15
C VAL A 21 -0.25 -13.34 12.94
N ARG A 22 -0.83 -12.21 12.50
CA ARG A 22 -0.68 -10.92 13.18
C ARG A 22 -1.29 -10.95 14.59
N GLN A 23 -2.45 -11.60 14.76
CA GLN A 23 -3.08 -11.78 16.06
C GLN A 23 -2.22 -12.64 16.99
N LEU A 24 -1.75 -13.80 16.51
CA LEU A 24 -0.88 -14.71 17.27
C LEU A 24 0.37 -13.97 17.77
N ILE A 25 1.02 -13.19 16.92
CA ILE A 25 2.21 -12.41 17.32
C ILE A 25 1.86 -11.28 18.27
N SER A 26 0.73 -10.59 18.08
CA SER A 26 0.29 -9.57 19.03
C SER A 26 0.05 -10.11 20.45
N TYR A 27 -0.40 -11.36 20.59
CA TYR A 27 -0.67 -11.99 21.88
C TYR A 27 0.55 -12.74 22.47
N CYS A 28 1.37 -13.35 21.61
CA CYS A 28 2.52 -14.16 22.03
C CYS A 28 3.85 -13.39 22.06
N GLY A 29 3.97 -12.30 21.30
CA GLY A 29 5.17 -11.45 21.21
C GLY A 29 5.92 -11.62 19.89
N SER A 30 6.27 -12.84 19.52
CA SER A 30 7.06 -13.16 18.31
C SER A 30 6.66 -14.52 17.71
N ALA A 31 7.08 -14.81 16.46
CA ALA A 31 6.83 -16.11 15.85
C ALA A 31 7.47 -17.28 16.65
N PRO A 32 8.73 -17.20 17.12
CA PRO A 32 9.29 -18.20 18.04
C PRO A 32 8.47 -18.40 19.32
N ASP A 33 7.93 -17.33 19.90
CA ASP A 33 7.14 -17.41 21.13
C ASP A 33 5.77 -18.06 20.91
N VAL A 34 5.21 -17.98 19.70
CA VAL A 34 3.98 -18.71 19.33
C VAL A 34 4.20 -20.22 19.44
N PHE A 35 5.30 -20.74 18.87
CA PHE A 35 5.61 -22.18 18.94
C PHE A 35 6.02 -22.66 20.34
N ARG A 36 6.53 -21.78 21.19
CA ARG A 36 6.86 -22.07 22.60
C ARG A 36 5.66 -21.92 23.55
N SER A 37 4.58 -21.28 23.10
CA SER A 37 3.43 -21.00 23.95
C SER A 37 2.65 -22.28 24.26
N PRO A 38 2.20 -22.48 25.51
CA PRO A 38 1.38 -23.62 25.87
C PRO A 38 0.02 -23.55 25.17
N LEU A 39 -0.61 -24.70 24.94
CA LEU A 39 -1.92 -24.81 24.28
C LEU A 39 -2.97 -23.88 24.92
N ALA A 40 -2.98 -23.78 26.25
CA ALA A 40 -3.91 -22.93 26.99
C ALA A 40 -3.74 -21.42 26.69
N LYS A 41 -2.55 -20.96 26.30
CA LYS A 41 -2.32 -19.57 25.87
C LYS A 41 -2.79 -19.36 24.44
N LEU A 42 -2.52 -20.32 23.54
CA LEU A 42 -2.96 -20.26 22.15
C LEU A 42 -4.48 -20.23 22.02
N LEU A 43 -5.20 -21.01 22.83
CA LEU A 43 -6.67 -21.03 22.87
C LEU A 43 -7.32 -19.70 23.32
N LYS A 44 -6.56 -18.79 23.96
CA LYS A 44 -7.05 -17.47 24.33
C LYS A 44 -6.97 -16.46 23.19
N VAL A 45 -6.27 -16.78 22.10
CA VAL A 45 -6.14 -15.91 20.95
C VAL A 45 -7.43 -15.97 20.12
N PRO A 46 -8.09 -14.83 19.83
CA PRO A 46 -9.29 -14.81 19.01
C PRO A 46 -9.06 -15.50 17.65
N GLY A 47 -9.99 -16.36 17.23
CA GLY A 47 -9.90 -17.10 15.97
C GLY A 47 -9.04 -18.36 16.00
N VAL A 48 -8.33 -18.63 17.09
CA VAL A 48 -7.54 -19.87 17.26
C VAL A 48 -8.38 -20.93 17.98
N GLY A 49 -8.94 -21.87 17.21
CA GLY A 49 -9.58 -23.07 17.74
C GLY A 49 -8.57 -24.16 18.15
N GLU A 50 -9.07 -25.21 18.80
CA GLU A 50 -8.23 -26.34 19.26
C GLU A 50 -7.49 -27.05 18.10
N VAL A 51 -8.16 -27.19 16.95
CA VAL A 51 -7.56 -27.78 15.74
C VAL A 51 -6.34 -26.98 15.28
N THR A 52 -6.48 -25.66 15.17
CA THR A 52 -5.41 -24.75 14.75
C THR A 52 -4.30 -24.71 15.79
N ALA A 53 -4.63 -24.60 17.08
CA ALA A 53 -3.64 -24.57 18.15
C ALA A 53 -2.79 -25.86 18.20
N ARG A 54 -3.41 -27.03 18.00
CA ARG A 54 -2.67 -28.30 17.88
C ARG A 54 -1.85 -28.38 16.59
N ALA A 55 -2.33 -27.83 15.48
CA ALA A 55 -1.59 -27.79 14.22
C ALA A 55 -0.32 -26.93 14.32
N ILE A 56 -0.36 -25.80 15.05
CA ILE A 56 0.81 -24.96 15.33
C ILE A 56 1.90 -25.76 16.05
N LEU A 57 1.53 -26.64 16.98
CA LEU A 57 2.48 -27.41 17.80
C LEU A 57 3.05 -28.66 17.10
N LYS A 58 2.69 -28.94 15.84
CA LYS A 58 3.19 -30.11 15.10
C LYS A 58 4.59 -29.89 14.54
N ALA A 59 5.44 -30.92 14.59
CA ALA A 59 6.81 -30.90 14.07
C ALA A 59 6.91 -30.82 12.53
N ASP A 60 5.88 -31.29 11.81
CA ASP A 60 5.88 -31.33 10.33
C ASP A 60 6.05 -29.95 9.71
N VAL A 61 5.49 -28.91 10.35
CA VAL A 61 5.54 -27.52 9.88
C VAL A 61 6.97 -26.98 9.91
N GLN A 62 7.77 -27.38 10.90
CA GLN A 62 9.16 -26.98 11.02
C GLN A 62 10.00 -27.62 9.90
N THR A 63 9.75 -28.90 9.60
CA THR A 63 10.45 -29.61 8.51
C THR A 63 10.13 -29.01 7.14
N GLU A 64 8.88 -28.55 6.93
CA GLU A 64 8.50 -27.89 5.68
C GLU A 64 9.11 -26.49 5.57
N ALA A 65 9.19 -25.75 6.67
CA ALA A 65 9.87 -24.45 6.71
C ALA A 65 11.37 -24.57 6.34
N ASP A 66 12.06 -25.62 6.79
CA ASP A 66 13.43 -25.92 6.37
C ASP A 66 13.57 -26.11 4.85
N ARG A 67 12.60 -26.80 4.22
CA ARG A 67 12.57 -27.00 2.76
C ARG A 67 12.37 -25.68 2.03
N VAL A 68 11.43 -24.86 2.51
CA VAL A 68 11.16 -23.53 1.96
C VAL A 68 12.39 -22.64 2.08
N MET A 69 13.05 -22.61 3.24
CA MET A 69 14.29 -21.83 3.46
C MET A 69 15.39 -22.21 2.47
N LYS A 70 15.69 -23.52 2.33
CA LYS A 70 16.68 -24.01 1.36
C LYS A 70 16.31 -23.61 -0.08
N ARG A 71 15.02 -23.66 -0.42
CA ARG A 71 14.56 -23.25 -1.74
C ARG A 71 14.75 -21.76 -1.97
N LEU A 72 14.44 -20.92 -0.99
CA LEU A 72 14.62 -19.47 -1.07
C LEU A 72 16.10 -19.07 -1.22
N GLU A 73 17.00 -19.76 -0.49
CA GLU A 73 18.45 -19.60 -0.65
C GLU A 73 18.88 -19.90 -2.10
N SER A 74 18.41 -21.01 -2.68
CA SER A 74 18.72 -21.37 -4.07
C SER A 74 18.21 -20.35 -5.10
N LEU A 75 17.19 -19.55 -4.76
CA LEU A 75 16.60 -18.54 -5.63
C LEU A 75 17.19 -17.14 -5.38
N ASN A 76 18.08 -16.99 -4.38
CA ASN A 76 18.50 -15.68 -3.86
C ASN A 76 17.30 -14.78 -3.52
N ALA A 77 16.25 -15.38 -2.94
CA ALA A 77 15.04 -14.67 -2.56
C ALA A 77 15.13 -14.11 -1.14
N THR A 78 14.53 -12.94 -0.93
CA THR A 78 14.42 -12.28 0.37
C THR A 78 13.04 -12.53 0.98
N VAL A 79 13.02 -12.89 2.25
CA VAL A 79 11.80 -13.00 3.06
C VAL A 79 11.53 -11.66 3.71
N LEU A 80 10.29 -11.19 3.61
CA LEU A 80 9.85 -9.91 4.16
C LEU A 80 8.68 -10.17 5.09
N PHE A 81 8.93 -10.13 6.39
CA PHE A 81 7.90 -10.30 7.40
C PHE A 81 7.31 -8.94 7.79
N TYR A 82 6.02 -8.88 8.15
CA TYR A 82 5.34 -7.59 8.32
C TYR A 82 5.93 -6.68 9.42
N THR A 83 6.68 -7.25 10.36
CA THR A 83 7.40 -6.50 11.41
C THR A 83 8.75 -5.96 10.92
N ASP A 84 9.25 -6.42 9.78
CA ASP A 84 10.56 -6.01 9.25
C ASP A 84 10.53 -4.56 8.77
N LYS A 85 11.69 -3.89 8.87
CA LYS A 85 11.86 -2.52 8.35
C LYS A 85 11.76 -2.46 6.82
N THR A 86 12.18 -3.53 6.14
CA THR A 86 12.17 -3.67 4.69
C THR A 86 10.80 -4.05 4.12
N TYR A 87 9.86 -4.49 4.97
CA TYR A 87 8.50 -4.80 4.52
C TYR A 87 7.80 -3.55 3.96
N PRO A 88 7.02 -3.67 2.86
CA PRO A 88 6.42 -2.51 2.21
C PRO A 88 5.49 -1.72 3.15
N ALA A 89 5.83 -0.47 3.44
CA ALA A 89 5.11 0.38 4.37
C ALA A 89 3.65 0.59 3.94
N ARG A 90 3.39 0.70 2.62
CA ARG A 90 2.06 0.86 2.04
C ARG A 90 1.10 -0.31 2.34
N LEU A 91 1.65 -1.51 2.55
CA LEU A 91 0.85 -2.68 2.92
C LEU A 91 0.60 -2.75 4.42
N LYS A 92 1.47 -2.20 5.28
CA LYS A 92 1.43 -2.45 6.74
C LYS A 92 0.08 -2.12 7.39
N SER A 93 -0.57 -1.05 6.94
CA SER A 93 -1.83 -0.55 7.47
C SER A 93 -3.07 -1.27 6.93
N LEU A 94 -2.93 -2.10 5.89
CA LEU A 94 -4.08 -2.78 5.30
C LEU A 94 -4.52 -3.95 6.18
N TYR A 95 -5.83 -4.09 6.38
CA TYR A 95 -6.42 -5.06 7.31
C TYR A 95 -6.14 -6.52 6.91
N ASP A 96 -5.97 -6.79 5.62
CA ASP A 96 -5.68 -8.10 5.03
C ASP A 96 -4.25 -8.21 4.50
N ALA A 97 -3.36 -7.29 4.88
CA ALA A 97 -1.97 -7.27 4.43
C ALA A 97 -1.25 -8.62 4.68
N PRO A 98 -0.49 -9.14 3.70
CA PRO A 98 0.23 -10.40 3.85
C PRO A 98 1.12 -10.36 5.09
N ALA A 99 1.14 -11.40 5.91
CA ALA A 99 2.06 -11.45 7.05
C ALA A 99 3.51 -11.64 6.57
N LEU A 100 3.69 -12.33 5.46
CA LEU A 100 4.99 -12.67 4.90
C LEU A 100 4.94 -12.55 3.37
N LEU A 101 6.01 -12.00 2.80
CA LEU A 101 6.21 -11.86 1.36
C LEU A 101 7.56 -12.44 0.97
N TYR A 102 7.64 -13.00 -0.22
CA TYR A 102 8.87 -13.44 -0.86
C TYR A 102 9.18 -12.51 -2.04
N SER A 103 10.37 -11.91 -2.02
CA SER A 103 10.83 -10.96 -3.03
C SER A 103 12.09 -11.47 -3.71
N GLN A 104 12.23 -11.22 -5.02
CA GLN A 104 13.43 -11.52 -5.79
C GLN A 104 13.76 -10.33 -6.70
N GLY A 105 15.04 -9.95 -6.80
CA GLY A 105 15.51 -8.83 -7.62
C GLY A 105 15.94 -7.61 -6.81
N THR A 106 16.13 -6.48 -7.48
CA THR A 106 16.64 -5.20 -6.95
C THR A 106 15.54 -4.21 -6.56
N ALA A 107 14.26 -4.60 -6.62
CA ALA A 107 13.12 -3.72 -6.39
C ALA A 107 13.17 -3.00 -5.03
N ASN A 108 13.07 -1.66 -5.08
CA ASN A 108 12.70 -0.89 -3.90
C ASN A 108 11.18 -0.93 -3.70
N LEU A 109 10.72 -1.80 -2.80
CA LEU A 109 9.29 -1.94 -2.49
C LEU A 109 8.69 -0.73 -1.76
N ASN A 110 9.52 0.23 -1.35
CA ASN A 110 9.14 1.49 -0.73
C ASN A 110 9.54 2.68 -1.62
N ALA A 111 9.48 2.52 -2.94
CA ALA A 111 9.66 3.62 -3.89
C ALA A 111 8.75 4.81 -3.52
N PRO A 112 9.20 6.07 -3.72
CA PRO A 112 8.43 7.24 -3.34
C PRO A 112 7.10 7.33 -4.07
N ARG A 113 7.04 6.86 -5.32
CA ARG A 113 5.86 6.88 -6.19
C ARG A 113 5.66 5.52 -6.82
N THR A 114 4.43 5.01 -6.78
CA THR A 114 4.09 3.71 -7.36
C THR A 114 2.78 3.76 -8.13
N ILE A 115 2.74 3.06 -9.26
CA ILE A 115 1.54 2.94 -10.11
C ILE A 115 1.23 1.48 -10.37
N GLY A 116 -0.02 1.10 -10.14
CA GLY A 116 -0.57 -0.19 -10.52
C GLY A 116 -1.16 -0.12 -11.93
N LEU A 117 -0.61 -0.86 -12.90
CA LEU A 117 -1.19 -0.94 -14.25
C LEU A 117 -1.83 -2.31 -14.43
N VAL A 118 -3.15 -2.35 -14.65
CA VAL A 118 -3.90 -3.60 -14.79
C VAL A 118 -4.87 -3.55 -15.95
N GLY A 119 -5.22 -4.72 -16.49
CA GLY A 119 -6.26 -4.80 -17.50
C GLY A 119 -6.53 -6.19 -18.02
N THR A 120 -7.12 -6.24 -19.22
CA THR A 120 -7.51 -7.47 -19.90
C THR A 120 -6.27 -8.32 -20.24
N ARG A 121 -6.48 -9.64 -20.24
CA ARG A 121 -5.50 -10.61 -20.72
C ARG A 121 -5.37 -10.61 -22.25
N GLN A 122 -6.33 -10.02 -22.95
CA GLN A 122 -6.39 -9.91 -24.41
C GLN A 122 -6.27 -8.44 -24.83
N ALA A 123 -5.14 -7.81 -24.48
CA ALA A 123 -4.95 -6.39 -24.74
C ALA A 123 -5.01 -6.10 -26.25
N THR A 124 -5.76 -5.05 -26.59
CA THR A 124 -5.80 -4.52 -27.96
C THR A 124 -4.55 -3.69 -28.24
N ASP A 125 -4.34 -3.31 -29.50
CA ASP A 125 -3.24 -2.39 -29.84
C ASP A 125 -3.44 -0.99 -29.24
N TYR A 126 -4.70 -0.59 -29.08
CA TYR A 126 -5.06 0.61 -28.33
C TYR A 126 -4.60 0.50 -26.87
N GLY A 127 -4.97 -0.58 -26.17
CA GLY A 127 -4.56 -0.78 -24.78
C GLY A 127 -3.04 -0.87 -24.59
N ARG A 128 -2.33 -1.55 -25.50
CA ARG A 128 -0.86 -1.61 -25.51
C ARG A 128 -0.24 -0.22 -25.70
N ARG A 129 -0.72 0.56 -26.66
CA ARG A 129 -0.23 1.92 -26.93
C ARG A 129 -0.44 2.84 -25.72
N VAL A 130 -1.66 2.87 -25.16
CA VAL A 130 -1.96 3.69 -23.98
C VAL A 130 -1.10 3.28 -22.78
N THR A 131 -0.90 1.98 -22.57
CA THR A 131 0.00 1.49 -21.51
C THR A 131 1.43 2.00 -21.70
N SER A 132 1.94 1.96 -22.93
CA SER A 132 3.28 2.48 -23.24
C SER A 132 3.38 3.99 -23.02
N GLU A 133 2.37 4.75 -23.45
CA GLU A 133 2.30 6.21 -23.26
C GLU A 133 2.26 6.61 -21.79
N ILE A 134 1.50 5.87 -20.96
CA ILE A 134 1.50 6.06 -19.50
C ILE A 134 2.90 5.85 -18.96
N VAL A 135 3.54 4.72 -19.27
CA VAL A 135 4.87 4.39 -18.73
C VAL A 135 5.93 5.40 -19.16
N GLU A 136 5.92 5.81 -20.44
CA GLU A 136 6.86 6.81 -20.97
C GLU A 136 6.71 8.17 -20.27
N ALA A 137 5.46 8.61 -20.03
CA ALA A 137 5.21 9.88 -19.35
C ALA A 137 5.68 9.90 -17.88
N LEU A 138 5.89 8.74 -17.26
CA LEU A 138 6.32 8.61 -15.87
C LEU A 138 7.84 8.64 -15.67
N ILE A 139 8.63 8.63 -16.74
CA ILE A 139 10.11 8.66 -16.69
C ILE A 139 10.65 9.79 -15.79
N PRO A 140 10.17 11.05 -15.88
CA PRO A 140 10.72 12.15 -15.08
C PRO A 140 10.42 12.04 -13.57
N TYR A 141 9.48 11.17 -13.19
CA TYR A 141 8.91 11.16 -11.84
C TYR A 141 9.42 10.02 -10.97
N ASN A 142 10.35 9.20 -11.47
CA ASN A 142 10.97 8.07 -10.74
C ASN A 142 9.94 7.11 -10.13
N VAL A 143 8.95 6.73 -10.94
CA VAL A 143 7.83 5.89 -10.51
C VAL A 143 8.19 4.41 -10.67
N SER A 144 7.81 3.58 -9.69
CA SER A 144 7.86 2.13 -9.81
C SER A 144 6.53 1.58 -10.33
N VAL A 145 6.58 0.82 -11.43
CA VAL A 145 5.40 0.22 -12.07
C VAL A 145 5.12 -1.16 -11.48
N ILE A 146 3.92 -1.36 -10.97
CA ILE A 146 3.48 -2.61 -10.33
C ILE A 146 2.41 -3.24 -11.22
N SER A 147 2.58 -4.53 -11.51
CA SER A 147 1.56 -5.30 -12.23
C SER A 147 1.70 -6.79 -11.94
N GLY A 148 0.89 -7.62 -12.58
CA GLY A 148 0.70 -9.02 -12.24
C GLY A 148 1.48 -10.04 -13.06
N LEU A 149 2.31 -9.61 -14.01
CA LEU A 149 2.94 -10.49 -14.99
C LEU A 149 1.95 -11.34 -15.84
N ALA A 150 0.65 -11.02 -15.83
CA ALA A 150 -0.33 -11.73 -16.64
C ALA A 150 -0.22 -11.38 -18.13
N TYR A 151 -0.95 -12.10 -18.98
CA TYR A 151 -1.11 -11.72 -20.39
C TYR A 151 -1.75 -10.33 -20.54
N GLY A 152 -1.61 -9.74 -21.74
CA GLY A 152 -2.27 -8.49 -22.10
C GLY A 152 -1.62 -7.27 -21.46
N ILE A 153 -2.39 -6.48 -20.70
CA ILE A 153 -1.94 -5.19 -20.18
C ILE A 153 -0.79 -5.36 -19.18
N ASP A 154 -0.85 -6.36 -18.29
CA ASP A 154 0.18 -6.55 -17.26
C ASP A 154 1.58 -6.73 -17.87
N ILE A 155 1.75 -7.66 -18.82
CA ILE A 155 3.03 -7.86 -19.49
C ILE A 155 3.43 -6.67 -20.37
N ALA A 156 2.47 -5.95 -20.96
CA ALA A 156 2.77 -4.73 -21.73
C ALA A 156 3.36 -3.64 -20.83
N ALA A 157 2.82 -3.45 -19.62
CA ALA A 157 3.33 -2.51 -18.64
C ALA A 157 4.77 -2.85 -18.22
N HIS A 158 5.05 -4.11 -17.92
CA HIS A 158 6.40 -4.54 -17.56
C HIS A 158 7.40 -4.35 -18.71
N ARG A 159 7.03 -4.73 -19.95
CA ARG A 159 7.91 -4.56 -21.11
C ARG A 159 8.18 -3.10 -21.43
N ALA A 160 7.17 -2.24 -21.37
CA ALA A 160 7.35 -0.80 -21.54
C ALA A 160 8.30 -0.25 -20.45
N SER A 161 8.12 -0.70 -19.19
CA SER A 161 8.98 -0.26 -18.08
C SER A 161 10.44 -0.66 -18.29
N LEU A 162 10.68 -1.89 -18.76
CA LEU A 162 12.03 -2.35 -19.14
C LEU A 162 12.64 -1.49 -20.25
N THR A 163 11.90 -1.22 -21.32
CA THR A 163 12.35 -0.37 -22.43
C THR A 163 12.74 1.03 -21.95
N HIS A 164 11.93 1.63 -21.07
CA HIS A 164 12.14 2.98 -20.55
C HIS A 164 12.99 3.05 -19.27
N LYS A 165 13.59 1.94 -18.86
CA LYS A 165 14.45 1.84 -17.67
C LYS A 165 13.77 2.24 -16.35
N LEU A 166 12.44 2.11 -16.26
CA LEU A 166 11.68 2.35 -15.04
C LEU A 166 11.61 1.11 -14.15
N PRO A 167 11.77 1.25 -12.81
CA PRO A 167 11.64 0.12 -11.90
C PRO A 167 10.29 -0.58 -12.05
N THR A 168 10.28 -1.91 -12.10
CA THR A 168 9.01 -2.65 -12.22
C THR A 168 8.93 -3.89 -11.34
N ILE A 169 7.77 -4.08 -10.71
CA ILE A 169 7.51 -5.15 -9.74
C ILE A 169 6.37 -6.04 -10.26
N GLY A 170 6.68 -7.30 -10.53
CA GLY A 170 5.72 -8.32 -10.91
C GLY A 170 5.19 -9.05 -9.68
N VAL A 171 3.93 -8.82 -9.32
CA VAL A 171 3.28 -9.51 -8.21
C VAL A 171 2.64 -10.80 -8.72
N MET A 172 3.13 -11.96 -8.26
CA MET A 172 2.75 -13.27 -8.78
C MET A 172 1.73 -13.98 -7.88
N ALA A 173 0.86 -14.78 -8.51
CA ALA A 173 -0.06 -15.67 -7.80
C ALA A 173 0.61 -17.01 -7.43
N SER A 174 1.65 -17.39 -8.17
CA SER A 174 2.47 -18.59 -7.95
C SER A 174 3.71 -18.29 -7.09
N GLY A 175 4.43 -19.34 -6.71
CA GLY A 175 5.74 -19.21 -6.06
C GLY A 175 6.78 -18.56 -6.98
N LEU A 176 7.86 -18.01 -6.39
CA LEU A 176 8.92 -17.31 -7.13
C LEU A 176 9.58 -18.15 -8.24
N ASP A 177 9.62 -19.46 -8.07
CA ASP A 177 10.22 -20.43 -9.00
C ASP A 177 9.24 -20.99 -10.03
N VAL A 178 7.99 -20.54 -10.03
CA VAL A 178 6.95 -21.00 -10.96
C VAL A 178 6.40 -19.79 -11.72
N ILE A 179 7.14 -19.30 -12.71
CA ILE A 179 6.69 -18.17 -13.54
C ILE A 179 5.48 -18.58 -14.38
N TYR A 180 4.36 -17.87 -14.19
CA TYR A 180 3.14 -18.08 -14.95
C TYR A 180 2.60 -16.76 -15.52
N PRO A 181 2.31 -16.69 -16.83
CA PRO A 181 2.50 -17.75 -17.83
C PRO A 181 3.99 -17.95 -18.19
N SER A 182 4.35 -19.17 -18.61
CA SER A 182 5.74 -19.57 -18.90
C SER A 182 6.40 -18.73 -20.00
N VAL A 183 5.62 -18.25 -20.97
CA VAL A 183 6.10 -17.38 -22.06
C VAL A 183 6.64 -16.03 -21.57
N HIS A 184 6.36 -15.63 -20.33
CA HIS A 184 6.88 -14.39 -19.73
C HIS A 184 8.19 -14.60 -18.97
N HIS A 185 8.75 -15.80 -18.95
CA HIS A 185 9.99 -16.12 -18.21
C HIS A 185 11.13 -15.17 -18.54
N ARG A 186 11.38 -14.90 -19.83
CA ARG A 186 12.46 -13.98 -20.25
C ARG A 186 12.25 -12.56 -19.70
N THR A 187 11.03 -12.04 -19.81
CA THR A 187 10.70 -10.72 -19.26
C THR A 187 10.85 -10.71 -17.74
N ALA A 188 10.41 -11.76 -17.05
CA ALA A 188 10.57 -11.88 -15.61
C ALA A 188 12.04 -11.87 -15.18
N GLN A 189 12.94 -12.51 -15.93
CA GLN A 189 14.38 -12.47 -15.68
C GLN A 189 14.96 -11.07 -15.87
N GLU A 190 14.57 -10.37 -16.94
CA GLU A 190 14.99 -8.97 -17.19
C GLU A 190 14.51 -8.05 -16.05
N MET A 191 13.29 -8.27 -15.53
CA MET A 191 12.74 -7.52 -14.39
C MET A 191 13.56 -7.66 -13.10
N LEU A 192 14.24 -8.79 -12.86
CA LEU A 192 15.05 -8.97 -11.64
C LEU A 192 16.20 -7.97 -11.52
N VAL A 193 16.69 -7.44 -12.64
CA VAL A 193 17.79 -6.46 -12.67
C VAL A 193 17.27 -5.04 -12.45
N GLN A 194 16.08 -4.73 -12.97
CA GLN A 194 15.49 -3.39 -12.97
C GLN A 194 14.24 -3.29 -12.09
N GLY A 195 14.21 -4.04 -10.98
CA GLY A 195 12.97 -4.23 -10.23
C GLY A 195 12.94 -5.64 -9.65
N GLY A 196 11.80 -6.32 -9.77
CA GLY A 196 11.74 -7.65 -9.18
C GLY A 196 10.40 -8.35 -9.30
N LEU A 197 10.36 -9.50 -8.65
CA LEU A 197 9.17 -10.34 -8.48
C LEU A 197 8.81 -10.39 -7.00
N LEU A 198 7.51 -10.38 -6.72
CA LEU A 198 6.97 -10.42 -5.37
C LEU A 198 5.83 -11.41 -5.32
N THR A 199 5.73 -12.21 -4.26
CA THR A 199 4.61 -13.13 -4.06
C THR A 199 4.39 -13.41 -2.58
N GLU A 200 3.16 -13.73 -2.21
CA GLU A 200 2.85 -14.31 -0.90
C GLU A 200 2.81 -15.84 -0.91
N SER A 201 2.84 -16.43 -2.11
CA SER A 201 2.80 -17.87 -2.29
C SER A 201 4.18 -18.48 -2.05
N VAL A 202 4.21 -19.58 -1.30
CA VAL A 202 5.46 -20.30 -1.02
C VAL A 202 6.10 -20.83 -2.30
N PRO A 203 7.44 -20.95 -2.37
CA PRO A 203 8.12 -21.60 -3.49
C PRO A 203 7.51 -22.97 -3.83
N GLY A 204 7.37 -23.28 -5.11
CA GLY A 204 6.71 -24.47 -5.63
C GLY A 204 5.20 -24.35 -5.79
N THR A 205 4.57 -23.28 -5.28
CA THR A 205 3.13 -23.07 -5.44
C THR A 205 2.77 -22.88 -6.91
N LYS A 206 1.90 -23.75 -7.42
CA LYS A 206 1.37 -23.67 -8.79
C LYS A 206 0.29 -22.58 -8.91
N PRO A 207 0.12 -21.98 -10.09
CA PRO A 207 -0.94 -21.01 -10.32
C PRO A 207 -2.33 -21.66 -10.17
N ASP A 208 -3.10 -21.16 -9.20
CA ASP A 208 -4.49 -21.57 -8.94
C ASP A 208 -5.44 -20.38 -9.12
N ALA A 209 -6.66 -20.64 -9.58
CA ALA A 209 -7.69 -19.63 -9.81
C ALA A 209 -7.93 -18.72 -8.58
N HIS A 210 -7.94 -19.28 -7.36
CA HIS A 210 -8.20 -18.50 -6.15
C HIS A 210 -7.05 -17.56 -5.76
N LEU A 211 -5.82 -17.85 -6.23
CA LEU A 211 -4.62 -17.06 -5.91
C LEU A 211 -4.55 -15.76 -6.72
N PHE A 212 -5.21 -15.69 -7.89
CA PHE A 212 -5.18 -14.47 -8.70
C PHE A 212 -5.91 -13.28 -8.04
N PRO A 213 -7.15 -13.42 -7.52
CA PRO A 213 -7.76 -12.36 -6.73
C PRO A 213 -6.97 -12.03 -5.46
N ALA A 214 -6.45 -13.04 -4.75
CA ALA A 214 -5.64 -12.85 -3.55
C ALA A 214 -4.34 -12.08 -3.81
N ARG A 215 -3.74 -12.24 -4.99
CA ARG A 215 -2.59 -11.44 -5.41
C ARG A 215 -2.97 -10.00 -5.78
N ASN A 216 -4.15 -9.78 -6.36
CA ASN A 216 -4.55 -8.45 -6.85
C ASN A 216 -4.64 -7.41 -5.73
N ARG A 217 -5.02 -7.79 -4.51
CA ARG A 217 -4.96 -6.89 -3.36
C ARG A 217 -3.54 -6.40 -3.05
N ILE A 218 -2.51 -7.20 -3.32
CA ILE A 218 -1.12 -6.77 -3.10
C ILE A 218 -0.72 -5.73 -4.15
N ILE A 219 -1.14 -5.90 -5.42
CA ILE A 219 -0.94 -4.87 -6.46
C ILE A 219 -1.60 -3.56 -6.04
N ALA A 220 -2.88 -3.60 -5.68
CA ALA A 220 -3.61 -2.43 -5.24
C ALA A 220 -2.96 -1.79 -4.00
N GLY A 221 -2.59 -2.60 -3.01
CA GLY A 221 -2.03 -2.14 -1.75
C GLY A 221 -0.63 -1.53 -1.86
N LEU A 222 0.17 -1.96 -2.84
CA LEU A 222 1.50 -1.38 -3.11
C LEU A 222 1.46 -0.12 -3.97
N SER A 223 0.32 0.19 -4.58
CA SER A 223 0.17 1.29 -5.53
C SER A 223 -0.35 2.56 -4.84
N ASP A 224 0.16 3.73 -5.22
CA ASP A 224 -0.44 5.02 -4.84
C ASP A 224 -1.71 5.27 -5.69
N VAL A 225 -1.66 4.84 -6.94
CA VAL A 225 -2.75 4.90 -7.92
C VAL A 225 -2.84 3.60 -8.71
N VAL A 226 -4.04 3.15 -9.05
CA VAL A 226 -4.27 2.03 -9.97
C VAL A 226 -4.95 2.54 -11.24
N VAL A 227 -4.37 2.23 -12.40
CA VAL A 227 -4.95 2.53 -13.71
C VAL A 227 -5.43 1.25 -14.37
N VAL A 228 -6.74 1.20 -14.65
CA VAL A 228 -7.36 0.13 -15.44
C VAL A 228 -7.37 0.55 -16.91
N VAL A 229 -6.50 -0.08 -17.71
CA VAL A 229 -6.32 0.32 -19.12
C VAL A 229 -7.42 -0.27 -20.00
N GLU A 230 -7.73 -1.55 -19.84
CA GLU A 230 -8.79 -2.22 -20.59
C GLU A 230 -9.42 -3.30 -19.72
N ALA A 231 -10.75 -3.38 -19.69
CA ALA A 231 -11.47 -4.40 -18.94
C ALA A 231 -12.82 -4.71 -19.59
N ALA A 232 -13.15 -6.00 -19.69
CA ALA A 232 -14.52 -6.42 -19.98
C ALA A 232 -15.45 -6.09 -18.80
N ALA A 233 -16.77 -6.13 -19.04
CA ALA A 233 -17.79 -5.85 -18.01
C ALA A 233 -17.64 -6.69 -16.72
N LYS A 234 -17.01 -7.86 -16.82
CA LYS A 234 -16.53 -8.67 -15.71
C LYS A 234 -15.08 -9.07 -16.00
N GLY A 235 -14.18 -8.83 -15.06
CA GLY A 235 -12.76 -9.18 -15.25
C GLY A 235 -11.93 -8.94 -13.99
N GLY A 236 -10.78 -9.61 -13.90
CA GLY A 236 -9.89 -9.53 -12.74
C GLY A 236 -9.35 -8.12 -12.47
N ALA A 237 -9.17 -7.30 -13.50
CA ALA A 237 -8.73 -5.91 -13.35
C ALA A 237 -9.74 -5.05 -12.56
N LEU A 238 -11.04 -5.31 -12.71
CA LEU A 238 -12.08 -4.62 -11.93
C LEU A 238 -12.04 -5.01 -10.44
N ILE A 239 -11.58 -6.24 -10.13
CA ILE A 239 -11.36 -6.66 -8.74
C ILE A 239 -10.20 -5.86 -8.13
N THR A 240 -9.12 -5.63 -8.89
CA THR A 240 -8.01 -4.78 -8.42
C THR A 240 -8.46 -3.34 -8.17
N ALA A 241 -9.30 -2.78 -9.04
CA ALA A 241 -9.90 -1.46 -8.83
C ALA A 241 -10.77 -1.41 -7.56
N GLU A 242 -11.54 -2.46 -7.30
CA GLU A 242 -12.33 -2.55 -6.06
C GLU A 242 -11.43 -2.59 -4.81
N TYR A 243 -10.35 -3.38 -4.83
CA TYR A 243 -9.36 -3.38 -3.75
C TYR A 243 -8.73 -1.99 -3.55
N ALA A 244 -8.35 -1.32 -4.64
CA ALA A 244 -7.76 0.01 -4.58
C ALA A 244 -8.71 1.01 -3.90
N ASN A 245 -9.99 1.03 -4.28
CA ASN A 245 -11.01 1.85 -3.62
C ASN A 245 -11.17 1.51 -2.13
N ASN A 246 -11.21 0.22 -1.78
CA ASN A 246 -11.31 -0.23 -0.38
C ASN A 246 -10.07 0.14 0.45
N TYR A 247 -8.92 0.32 -0.19
CA TYR A 247 -7.68 0.79 0.43
C TYR A 247 -7.50 2.31 0.34
N HIS A 248 -8.51 3.04 -0.13
CA HIS A 248 -8.45 4.48 -0.34
C HIS A 248 -7.29 4.91 -1.23
N ARG A 249 -7.04 4.15 -2.30
CA ARG A 249 -6.09 4.49 -3.37
C ARG A 249 -6.85 5.11 -4.53
N GLU A 250 -6.19 6.02 -5.24
CA GLU A 250 -6.76 6.61 -6.44
C GLU A 250 -6.92 5.54 -7.53
N VAL A 251 -8.04 5.60 -8.25
CA VAL A 251 -8.33 4.69 -9.36
C VAL A 251 -8.64 5.50 -10.60
N PHE A 252 -7.92 5.22 -11.67
CA PHE A 252 -8.21 5.75 -13.00
C PHE A 252 -8.64 4.62 -13.93
N ALA A 253 -9.49 4.95 -14.89
CA ALA A 253 -9.89 4.03 -15.94
C ALA A 253 -9.81 4.71 -17.30
N VAL A 254 -9.22 4.02 -18.26
CA VAL A 254 -9.10 4.51 -19.64
C VAL A 254 -10.46 4.36 -20.33
N PRO A 255 -11.10 5.45 -20.77
CA PRO A 255 -12.37 5.39 -21.47
C PRO A 255 -12.19 4.76 -22.85
N GLY A 256 -13.23 4.10 -23.35
CA GLY A 256 -13.18 3.51 -24.69
C GLY A 256 -14.53 3.46 -25.38
N GLN A 257 -14.53 2.97 -26.62
CA GLN A 257 -15.73 2.95 -27.46
C GLN A 257 -16.81 2.02 -26.89
N LEU A 258 -18.08 2.42 -27.02
CA LEU A 258 -19.22 1.68 -26.46
C LEU A 258 -19.37 0.26 -27.04
N ASN A 259 -18.95 0.04 -28.29
CA ASN A 259 -19.05 -1.24 -28.97
C ASN A 259 -17.84 -2.17 -28.75
N GLN A 260 -16.84 -1.73 -27.97
CA GLN A 260 -15.66 -2.53 -27.68
C GLN A 260 -15.83 -3.30 -26.36
N THR A 261 -15.73 -4.63 -26.43
CA THR A 261 -15.91 -5.51 -25.27
C THR A 261 -15.00 -5.14 -24.10
N PHE A 262 -13.74 -4.79 -24.38
CA PHE A 262 -12.74 -4.45 -23.36
C PHE A 262 -12.77 -2.98 -22.90
N SER A 263 -13.71 -2.19 -23.40
CA SER A 263 -13.97 -0.84 -22.89
C SER A 263 -15.17 -0.81 -21.92
N ALA A 264 -16.05 -1.82 -21.99
CA ALA A 264 -17.28 -1.86 -21.20
C ALA A 264 -17.03 -1.82 -19.68
N GLY A 265 -15.98 -2.50 -19.19
CA GLY A 265 -15.61 -2.50 -17.78
C GLY A 265 -15.08 -1.14 -17.30
N CYS A 266 -14.18 -0.52 -18.07
CA CYS A 266 -13.65 0.81 -17.77
C CYS A 266 -14.76 1.86 -17.75
N ASN A 267 -15.58 1.91 -18.80
CA ASN A 267 -16.70 2.84 -18.90
C ASN A 267 -17.70 2.65 -17.74
N LYS A 268 -17.92 1.40 -17.31
CA LYS A 268 -18.78 1.08 -16.17
C LYS A 268 -18.25 1.67 -14.86
N ILE A 269 -16.98 1.46 -14.52
CA ILE A 269 -16.42 1.96 -13.24
C ILE A 269 -16.29 3.50 -13.23
N ILE A 270 -16.09 4.13 -14.39
CA ILE A 270 -16.18 5.59 -14.53
C ILE A 270 -17.60 6.06 -14.22
N ARG A 271 -18.61 5.48 -14.87
CA ARG A 271 -20.03 5.83 -14.66
C ARG A 271 -20.49 5.62 -13.22
N GLU A 272 -19.94 4.62 -12.53
CA GLU A 272 -20.25 4.31 -11.14
C GLU A 272 -19.46 5.16 -10.13
N ASN A 273 -18.67 6.13 -10.60
CA ASN A 273 -17.77 6.96 -9.78
C ASN A 273 -16.79 6.13 -8.93
N LYS A 274 -16.44 4.93 -9.41
CA LYS A 274 -15.43 4.05 -8.81
C LYS A 274 -14.03 4.30 -9.37
N ALA A 275 -13.93 5.08 -10.45
CA ALA A 275 -12.67 5.48 -11.05
C ALA A 275 -12.82 6.86 -11.69
N GLN A 276 -11.77 7.66 -11.62
CA GLN A 276 -11.63 8.87 -12.41
C GLN A 276 -11.39 8.51 -13.87
N ILE A 277 -11.88 9.35 -14.79
CA ILE A 277 -11.61 9.17 -16.22
C ILE A 277 -10.15 9.53 -16.50
N TYR A 278 -9.42 8.62 -17.15
CA TYR A 278 -8.09 8.91 -17.65
C TYR A 278 -8.20 9.57 -19.02
N THR A 279 -7.72 10.81 -19.17
CA THR A 279 -7.68 11.47 -20.49
C THR A 279 -6.25 11.74 -20.95
N SER A 280 -5.35 12.04 -20.03
CA SER A 280 -3.93 12.23 -20.32
C SER A 280 -3.03 11.84 -19.14
N PRO A 281 -1.72 11.60 -19.37
CA PRO A 281 -0.78 11.40 -18.26
C PRO A 281 -0.69 12.61 -17.32
N LYS A 282 -0.94 13.82 -17.84
CA LYS A 282 -0.88 15.07 -17.07
C LYS A 282 -1.92 15.06 -15.94
N ASP A 283 -3.13 14.62 -16.22
CA ASP A 283 -4.21 14.56 -15.21
C ASP A 283 -3.82 13.65 -14.04
N LEU A 284 -3.16 12.52 -14.34
CA LEU A 284 -2.67 11.58 -13.34
C LEU A 284 -1.58 12.21 -12.47
N ILE A 285 -0.64 12.91 -13.09
CA ILE A 285 0.47 13.59 -12.40
C ILE A 285 -0.06 14.70 -11.49
N GLU A 286 -0.97 15.54 -11.99
CA GLU A 286 -1.58 16.64 -11.25
C GLU A 286 -2.43 16.12 -10.08
N THR A 287 -3.27 15.11 -10.30
CA THR A 287 -4.12 14.51 -9.25
C THR A 287 -3.28 13.96 -8.09
N LEU A 288 -2.12 13.40 -8.40
CA LEU A 288 -1.21 12.83 -7.41
C LEU A 288 -0.18 13.83 -6.88
N ASN A 289 -0.21 15.07 -7.37
CA ASN A 289 0.77 16.13 -7.07
C ASN A 289 2.23 15.67 -7.30
N TRP A 290 2.47 14.90 -8.36
CA TRP A 290 3.80 14.36 -8.68
C TRP A 290 4.70 15.35 -9.43
N ASP A 291 4.11 16.40 -9.98
CA ASP A 291 4.78 17.59 -10.50
C ASP A 291 5.44 18.44 -9.40
N THR A 292 5.03 18.27 -8.14
CA THR A 292 5.67 18.92 -7.01
C THR A 292 6.96 18.19 -6.60
N PRO A 293 8.09 18.89 -6.39
CA PRO A 293 9.34 18.27 -5.96
C PRO A 293 9.20 17.53 -4.62
N ILE A 294 9.66 16.27 -4.57
CA ILE A 294 9.69 15.43 -3.36
C ILE A 294 10.52 16.08 -2.23
N ASP A 295 11.47 16.94 -2.59
CA ASP A 295 12.38 17.66 -1.67
C ASP A 295 11.86 18.99 -1.14
N GLN A 296 10.59 19.33 -1.40
CA GLN A 296 9.91 20.11 -0.39
C GLN A 296 9.55 19.11 0.71
N PRO A 297 10.23 19.12 1.88
CA PRO A 297 9.57 18.56 3.04
C PRO A 297 8.16 19.14 2.98
N THR A 298 7.14 18.29 2.90
CA THR A 298 5.86 18.63 3.49
C THR A 298 6.27 19.20 4.82
N ARG A 299 6.25 20.54 4.93
CA ARG A 299 6.66 21.23 6.15
C ARG A 299 5.92 20.45 7.20
N LYS A 300 6.64 19.72 8.06
CA LYS A 300 6.06 19.02 9.20
C LYS A 300 5.42 20.11 10.03
N ASN A 301 4.20 20.55 9.69
CA ASN A 301 3.61 21.83 10.04
C ASN A 301 4.59 22.71 10.81
N GLN A 302 5.67 23.14 10.14
CA GLN A 302 6.47 24.22 10.69
C GLN A 302 5.60 25.40 10.36
N ALA A 303 4.61 25.58 11.22
CA ALA A 303 3.71 26.69 11.17
C ALA A 303 4.61 27.92 11.02
N PRO A 304 4.28 28.83 10.09
CA PRO A 304 5.14 29.94 9.77
C PRO A 304 5.65 30.58 11.06
N PRO A 305 6.94 30.99 11.11
CA PRO A 305 7.47 31.69 12.26
C PRO A 305 6.46 32.77 12.63
N LEU A 306 6.10 32.83 13.92
CA LEU A 306 5.17 33.82 14.40
C LEU A 306 5.63 35.19 13.87
N PRO A 307 4.76 35.98 13.24
CA PRO A 307 5.10 37.32 12.81
C PRO A 307 5.73 38.07 13.98
N VAL A 308 6.74 38.88 13.69
CA VAL A 308 7.64 39.51 14.68
C VAL A 308 6.89 40.40 15.71
N ASP A 309 5.61 40.70 15.46
CA ASP A 309 4.73 41.53 16.28
C ASP A 309 3.66 40.71 17.06
N VAL A 310 4.04 39.64 17.77
CA VAL A 310 3.17 39.03 18.79
C VAL A 310 3.79 39.14 20.17
N THR A 311 2.96 39.45 21.15
CA THR A 311 3.34 39.42 22.57
C THR A 311 3.63 37.99 23.04
N ASP A 312 4.34 37.85 24.16
CA ASP A 312 4.66 36.53 24.72
C ASP A 312 3.38 35.72 25.05
N GLU A 313 2.33 36.38 25.54
CA GLU A 313 1.03 35.76 25.82
C GLU A 313 0.34 35.25 24.54
N GLU A 314 0.35 36.04 23.46
CA GLU A 314 -0.20 35.63 22.16
C GLU A 314 0.59 34.46 21.56
N SER A 315 1.92 34.51 21.66
CA SER A 315 2.82 33.45 21.20
C SER A 315 2.55 32.13 21.92
N GLN A 316 2.35 32.16 23.23
CA GLN A 316 2.02 31.00 24.04
C GLN A 316 0.66 30.40 23.63
N VAL A 317 -0.37 31.23 23.47
CA VAL A 317 -1.71 30.79 23.04
C VAL A 317 -1.68 30.17 21.65
N LEU A 318 -0.99 30.80 20.69
CA LEU A 318 -0.85 30.27 19.32
C LEU A 318 -0.07 28.96 19.30
N SER A 319 0.94 28.82 20.16
CA SER A 319 1.72 27.58 20.27
C SER A 319 0.88 26.41 20.79
N LEU A 320 0.01 26.65 21.78
CA LEU A 320 -0.92 25.64 22.28
C LEU A 320 -1.95 25.26 21.21
N LEU A 321 -2.58 26.25 20.57
CA LEU A 321 -3.58 26.01 19.52
C LEU A 321 -3.01 25.30 18.28
N ARG A 322 -1.68 25.34 18.05
CA ARG A 322 -1.00 24.58 16.99
C ARG A 322 -0.86 23.08 17.30
N GLN A 323 -0.92 22.67 18.57
CA GLN A 323 -0.69 21.27 18.98
C GLN A 323 -1.92 20.39 18.79
N VAL A 324 -3.13 20.97 18.76
CA VAL A 324 -4.41 20.26 18.74
C VAL A 324 -5.39 20.96 17.78
N THR A 325 -6.28 20.21 17.15
CA THR A 325 -7.21 20.71 16.12
C THR A 325 -8.11 21.87 16.57
N SER A 326 -8.51 21.88 17.85
CA SER A 326 -9.25 22.97 18.48
C SER A 326 -9.24 22.82 20.00
N PHE A 327 -9.14 23.91 20.76
CA PHE A 327 -9.27 23.92 22.21
C PHE A 327 -10.57 24.54 22.68
N HIS A 328 -11.15 24.03 23.76
CA HIS A 328 -12.16 24.77 24.51
C HIS A 328 -11.47 25.90 25.28
N ILE A 329 -12.12 27.05 25.40
CA ILE A 329 -11.54 28.24 26.05
C ILE A 329 -11.10 27.99 27.50
N ASP A 330 -11.84 27.18 28.26
CA ASP A 330 -11.48 26.83 29.65
C ASP A 330 -10.21 25.98 29.72
N GLU A 331 -10.04 25.05 28.78
CA GLU A 331 -8.86 24.18 28.69
C GLU A 331 -7.63 25.00 28.25
N LEU A 332 -7.83 25.93 27.33
CA LEU A 332 -6.80 26.86 26.89
C LEU A 332 -6.35 27.78 28.05
N SER A 333 -7.27 28.25 28.89
CA SER A 333 -6.95 29.03 30.11
C SER A 333 -6.14 28.20 31.10
N TRP A 334 -6.52 26.95 31.31
CA TRP A 334 -5.79 26.04 32.20
C TRP A 334 -4.38 25.72 31.69
N GLN A 335 -4.20 25.44 30.40
CA GLN A 335 -2.88 25.11 29.84
C GLN A 335 -1.97 26.33 29.66
N SER A 336 -2.52 27.48 29.30
CA SER A 336 -1.76 28.73 29.16
C SER A 336 -1.44 29.40 30.50
N GLN A 337 -2.16 29.03 31.57
CA GLN A 337 -2.13 29.72 32.86
C GLN A 337 -2.53 31.21 32.77
N ILE A 338 -3.25 31.59 31.71
CA ILE A 338 -3.75 32.95 31.49
C ILE A 338 -5.17 33.05 32.06
N PRO A 339 -5.48 34.06 32.91
CA PRO A 339 -6.84 34.27 33.42
C PRO A 339 -7.87 34.47 32.31
N MET A 340 -9.05 33.89 32.51
CA MET A 340 -10.12 33.83 31.51
C MET A 340 -10.47 35.17 30.84
N GLY A 341 -10.55 36.27 31.61
CA GLY A 341 -10.85 37.60 31.05
C GLY A 341 -9.73 38.15 30.15
N ARG A 342 -8.48 37.84 30.48
CA ARG A 342 -7.31 38.21 29.66
C ARG A 342 -7.24 37.35 28.41
N LEU A 343 -7.48 36.04 28.54
CA LEU A 343 -7.49 35.10 27.42
C LEU A 343 -8.58 35.42 26.39
N ALA A 344 -9.79 35.78 26.83
CA ALA A 344 -10.86 36.19 25.93
C ALA A 344 -10.49 37.43 25.10
N SER A 345 -9.80 38.39 25.72
CA SER A 345 -9.33 39.61 25.04
C SER A 345 -8.21 39.30 24.03
N LEU A 346 -7.29 38.40 24.38
CA LEU A 346 -6.21 37.94 23.50
C LEU A 346 -6.75 37.16 22.30
N LEU A 347 -7.67 36.22 22.52
CA LEU A 347 -8.31 35.44 21.46
C LEU A 347 -9.08 36.33 20.48
N LEU A 348 -9.78 37.35 21.00
CA LEU A 348 -10.48 38.33 20.15
C LEU A 348 -9.50 39.15 19.30
N SER A 349 -8.38 39.59 19.88
CA SER A 349 -7.34 40.31 19.13
C SER A 349 -6.73 39.42 18.04
N LEU A 350 -6.39 38.18 18.38
CA LEU A 350 -5.87 37.19 17.45
C LEU A 350 -6.88 36.82 16.35
N GLU A 351 -8.18 36.79 16.67
CA GLU A 351 -9.26 36.57 15.70
C GLU A 351 -9.40 37.76 14.73
N PHE A 352 -9.38 39.00 15.23
CA PHE A 352 -9.39 40.20 14.37
C PHE A 352 -8.17 40.27 13.45
N ARG A 353 -7.01 39.82 13.94
CA ARG A 353 -5.79 39.73 13.15
C ARG A 353 -5.76 38.51 12.22
N GLY A 354 -6.79 37.66 12.25
CA GLY A 354 -6.94 36.49 11.38
C GLY A 354 -6.07 35.28 11.76
N PHE A 355 -5.49 35.24 12.97
CA PHE A 355 -4.64 34.14 13.42
C PHE A 355 -5.43 32.93 13.92
N VAL A 356 -6.59 33.18 14.52
CA VAL A 356 -7.46 32.19 15.18
C VAL A 356 -8.89 32.40 14.70
N ARG A 357 -9.69 31.33 14.66
CA ARG A 357 -11.14 31.39 14.41
C ARG A 357 -11.91 30.81 15.59
N SER A 358 -13.02 31.44 15.93
CA SER A 358 -14.02 30.87 16.84
C SER A 358 -14.86 29.81 16.12
N LEU A 359 -15.05 28.67 16.80
CA LEU A 359 -15.88 27.55 16.39
C LEU A 359 -17.09 27.41 17.34
N PRO A 360 -18.19 26.79 16.89
CA PRO A 360 -19.34 26.52 17.74
C PRO A 360 -18.95 25.82 19.06
N GLY A 361 -19.55 26.25 20.17
CA GLY A 361 -19.29 25.70 21.50
C GLY A 361 -18.04 26.25 22.19
N LYS A 362 -17.71 27.53 21.97
CA LYS A 362 -16.56 28.23 22.59
C LYS A 362 -15.20 27.54 22.35
N LYS A 363 -15.04 26.97 21.15
CA LYS A 363 -13.80 26.34 20.72
C LYS A 363 -13.02 27.28 19.81
N TYR A 364 -11.71 27.23 19.88
CA TYR A 364 -10.83 28.07 19.08
C TYR A 364 -9.83 27.20 18.32
N ALA A 365 -9.54 27.58 17.08
CA ALA A 365 -8.57 26.89 16.22
C ALA A 365 -7.75 27.90 15.41
N VAL A 366 -6.51 27.53 15.08
CA VAL A 366 -5.63 28.38 14.24
C VAL A 366 -6.14 28.39 12.79
N VAL A 367 -6.02 29.53 12.11
CA VAL A 367 -6.48 29.72 10.71
C VAL A 367 -5.35 29.49 9.69
N PHE A 368 -4.08 29.51 10.09
CA PHE A 368 -2.96 29.24 9.20
C PHE A 368 -2.95 27.78 8.70
N ALA A 369 -3.15 27.63 7.40
CA ALA A 369 -2.79 26.45 6.61
C ALA A 369 -1.29 26.44 6.30
#